data_AF-W1XAV1-F1
#
_entry.id   AF-W1XAV1-F1
#
_cell.length_a   1.000
_cell.length_b   1.000
_cell.length_c   1.000
_cell.angle_alpha   90.00
_cell.angle_beta   90.00
_cell.angle_gamma   90.00
#
_symmetry.space_group_name_H-M   'P 1'
#
loop_
_entity.id
_entity.type
_entity.pdbx_description
1 polymer ?
#
loop_
_entity_poly.entity_id
_entity_poly.type
_entity_poly.pdbx_seq_one_letter_code
_entity_poly.pdbx_strand_id
1 'polypeptide(L)' 'KGRHAVVEKVMGAQTYIPNSISMDENVNVQLITGPNMSGKSTYMRQLAIVVIMAQMGSYVSAESAQLP' A
#
# COMPACT_ATOMS: atom_id res chain seq x y z
N LYS A 1 3.93 -8.28 -0.77
CA LYS A 1 2.87 -8.05 0.25
C LYS A 1 3.11 -6.72 0.98
N GLY A 2 2.37 -5.66 0.65
CA GLY A 2 2.49 -4.33 1.25
C GLY A 2 1.47 -4.06 2.35
N ARG A 3 1.80 -3.18 3.29
CA ARG A 3 0.98 -2.84 4.46
C ARG A 3 0.93 -1.34 4.66
N HIS A 4 -0.20 -0.81 5.11
CA HIS A 4 -0.30 0.60 5.43
C HIS A 4 0.41 0.87 6.76
N ALA A 5 1.57 1.54 6.72
CA ALA A 5 2.47 1.69 7.87
C ALA A 5 1.78 2.11 9.18
N VAL A 6 0.87 3.10 9.12
CA VAL A 6 0.12 3.56 10.31
C VAL A 6 -0.94 2.55 10.77
N VAL A 7 -1.77 2.05 9.85
CA VAL A 7 -2.88 1.15 10.19
C VAL A 7 -2.37 -0.19 10.73
N GLU A 8 -1.31 -0.75 10.14
CA GLU A 8 -0.65 -1.97 10.64
C GLU A 8 -0.21 -1.80 12.09
N LYS A 9 0.42 -0.66 12.42
CA LYS A 9 0.88 -0.37 13.78
C LYS A 9 -0.27 -0.25 14.78
N VAL A 10 -1.40 0.33 14.37
CA VAL A 10 -2.57 0.53 15.24
C VAL A 10 -3.38 -0.77 15.43
N MET A 11 -3.53 -1.58 14.38
CA MET A 11 -4.30 -2.84 14.43
C MET A 11 -3.50 -4.03 14.97
N GLY A 12 -2.17 -3.93 14.97
CA GLY A 12 -1.26 -5.04 15.22
C GLY A 12 -0.97 -5.83 13.93
N ALA A 13 0.31 -6.17 13.72
CA ALA A 13 0.78 -6.80 12.49
C ALA A 13 0.12 -8.15 12.17
N GLN A 14 -0.34 -8.90 13.18
CA GLN A 14 -1.01 -10.19 13.01
C GLN A 14 -2.44 -10.06 12.45
N THR A 15 -3.07 -8.89 12.62
CA THR A 15 -4.47 -8.66 12.24
C THR A 15 -4.61 -8.03 10.86
N TYR A 16 -3.57 -7.33 10.39
CA TYR A 16 -3.61 -6.61 9.13
C TYR A 16 -3.43 -7.54 7.94
N ILE A 17 -4.35 -7.50 6.98
CA ILE A 17 -4.26 -8.25 5.74
C ILE A 17 -3.46 -7.43 4.71
N PRO A 18 -2.25 -7.87 4.29
CA PRO A 18 -1.44 -7.13 3.34
C PRO A 18 -2.03 -7.16 1.92
N ASN A 19 -1.83 -6.07 1.18
CA ASN A 19 -2.23 -5.95 -0.22
C ASN A 19 -1.01 -5.89 -1.14
N SER A 20 -1.08 -6.54 -2.30
CA SER A 20 -0.11 -6.37 -3.37
C SER A 20 -0.57 -5.27 -4.33
N ILE A 21 0.36 -4.50 -4.86
CA ILE A 21 0.10 -3.39 -5.78
C ILE A 21 1.04 -3.56 -6.97
N SER A 22 0.48 -3.54 -8.18
CA SER A 22 1.24 -3.62 -9.43
C SER A 22 0.75 -2.51 -10.34
N MET A 23 1.67 -1.65 -10.77
CA MET A 23 1.45 -0.63 -11.79
C MET A 23 2.65 -0.71 -12.73
N ASP A 24 2.48 -1.38 -13.85
CA ASP A 24 3.48 -1.45 -14.91
C ASP A 24 3.26 -0.33 -15.94
N GLU A 25 4.12 -0.26 -16.94
CA GLU A 25 4.08 0.75 -18.00
C GLU A 25 2.75 0.78 -18.79
N ASN A 26 1.98 -0.32 -18.77
CA ASN A 26 0.68 -0.42 -19.42
C ASN A 26 -0.49 -0.06 -18.48
N VAL A 27 -0.24 0.12 -17.18
CA VAL A 27 -1.27 0.38 -16.16
C VAL A 27 -1.02 1.71 -15.45
N ASN A 28 -1.44 2.79 -16.12
CA ASN A 28 -1.34 4.16 -15.58
C ASN A 28 -2.49 4.51 -14.61
N VAL A 29 -3.61 3.77 -14.64
CA VAL A 29 -4.79 4.04 -13.81
C VAL A 29 -5.38 2.73 -13.29
N GLN A 30 -5.69 2.68 -11.99
CA GLN A 30 -6.44 1.58 -11.37
C GLN A 30 -7.85 2.04 -10.97
N LEU A 31 -8.89 1.39 -11.50
CA LEU A 31 -10.27 1.62 -11.08
C LEU A 31 -10.63 0.68 -9.92
N ILE A 32 -10.79 1.23 -8.73
CA ILE A 32 -11.07 0.47 -7.50
C ILE A 32 -12.53 0.67 -7.09
N THR A 33 -13.31 -0.41 -7.06
CA THR A 33 -14.74 -0.40 -6.69
C THR A 33 -15.01 -1.24 -5.44
N GLY A 34 -16.22 -1.11 -4.86
CA GLY A 34 -16.66 -1.89 -3.71
C GLY A 34 -17.33 -1.06 -2.60
N PRO A 35 -18.01 -1.71 -1.63
CA PRO A 35 -18.80 -1.05 -0.59
C PRO A 35 -17.94 -0.19 0.34
N ASN A 36 -18.52 0.81 0.99
CA ASN A 36 -17.78 1.62 1.97
C ASN A 36 -17.14 0.76 3.06
N MET A 37 -16.03 1.24 3.63
CA MET A 37 -15.27 0.55 4.68
C MET A 37 -14.57 -0.76 4.24
N SER A 38 -14.58 -1.13 2.95
CA SER A 38 -13.85 -2.30 2.42
C SER A 38 -12.33 -2.11 2.25
N GLY A 39 -11.73 -1.10 2.88
CA GLY A 39 -10.28 -0.85 2.82
C GLY A 39 -9.77 -0.14 1.56
N LYS A 40 -10.63 0.28 0.62
CA LYS A 40 -10.21 1.00 -0.61
C LYS A 40 -9.34 2.23 -0.33
N SER A 41 -9.77 3.09 0.62
CA SER A 41 -9.00 4.27 1.01
C SER A 41 -7.67 3.91 1.67
N THR A 42 -7.63 2.80 2.43
CA THR A 42 -6.40 2.27 3.04
C THR A 42 -5.43 1.78 1.96
N TYR A 43 -5.91 1.08 0.94
CA TYR A 43 -5.10 0.64 -0.21
C TYR A 43 -4.46 1.82 -0.94
N MET A 44 -5.25 2.85 -1.28
CA MET A 44 -4.74 4.03 -1.99
C MET A 44 -3.69 4.79 -1.16
N ARG A 45 -3.96 4.99 0.14
CA ARG A 45 -3.01 5.66 1.04
C ARG A 45 -1.76 4.83 1.29
N GLN A 46 -1.88 3.49 1.34
CA GLN A 46 -0.73 2.59 1.44
C GLN A 46 0.25 2.81 0.28
N LEU A 47 -0.24 2.85 -0.96
CA LEU A 47 0.60 3.12 -2.13
C LEU A 47 1.33 4.46 -2.00
N ALA A 48 0.59 5.53 -1.69
CA ALA A 48 1.16 6.86 -1.56
C ALA A 48 2.26 6.93 -0.47
N ILE A 49 2.01 6.31 0.68
CA ILE A 49 2.99 6.26 1.78
C ILE A 49 4.25 5.46 1.38
N VAL A 50 4.09 4.31 0.71
CA VAL A 50 5.22 3.49 0.25
C VAL A 50 6.12 4.29 -0.69
N VAL A 51 5.54 5.05 -1.65
CA VAL A 51 6.29 5.91 -2.57
C VAL A 51 7.06 6.99 -1.81
N ILE A 52 6.40 7.71 -0.90
CA ILE A 52 7.03 8.76 -0.10
C ILE A 52 8.19 8.19 0.74
N MET A 53 7.96 7.09 1.45
CA MET A 53 8.99 6.46 2.29
C MET A 53 10.22 6.04 1.47
N ALA A 54 10.01 5.47 0.28
CA ALA A 54 11.10 5.07 -0.59
C ALA A 54 11.90 6.28 -1.10
N GLN A 55 11.23 7.35 -1.52
CA GLN A 55 11.89 8.58 -1.99
C GLN A 55 12.66 9.30 -0.88
N MET A 56 12.26 9.10 0.39
CA MET A 56 13.02 9.56 1.55
C MET A 56 14.26 8.70 1.86
N GLY A 57 14.47 7.58 1.17
CA GLY A 57 15.54 6.62 1.46
C GLY A 57 15.26 5.70 2.66
N SER A 58 13.99 5.59 3.10
CA SER A 58 13.59 4.71 4.19
C SER A 58 13.27 3.30 3.67
N TYR A 59 13.43 2.29 4.53
CA TYR A 59 12.73 1.02 4.35
C TYR A 59 11.22 1.26 4.27
N VAL A 60 10.54 0.49 3.42
CA VAL A 60 9.09 0.58 3.20
C VAL A 60 8.35 -0.55 3.91
N SER A 61 7.07 -0.33 4.22
CA SER A 61 6.19 -1.33 4.83
C SER A 61 5.70 -2.38 3.83
N ALA A 62 6.63 -3.11 3.22
CA ALA A 62 6.36 -4.21 2.29
C ALA A 62 7.41 -5.31 2.42
N GLU A 63 7.06 -6.52 1.98
CA GLU A 63 8.02 -7.63 1.85
C GLU A 63 9.07 -7.37 0.75
N SER A 64 8.64 -6.72 -0.34
CA SER A 64 9.48 -6.23 -1.43
C SER A 64 8.79 -5.05 -2.09
N ALA A 65 9.57 -4.16 -2.69
CA ALA A 65 9.07 -3.04 -3.48
C ALA A 65 10.06 -2.73 -4.60
N GLN A 66 9.52 -2.50 -5.79
CA GLN A 66 10.25 -1.96 -6.94
C GLN A 66 9.51 -0.69 -7.36
N LEU A 67 10.24 0.42 -7.40
CA LEU A 67 9.74 1.74 -7.76
C LEU A 67 10.62 2.31 -8.87
N PRO A 68 10.10 3.23 -9.70
CA PRO A 68 10.89 3.93 -10.72
C PRO A 68 12.09 4.66 -10.13
#